data_AF-A0A8J3M662-F1
#
_entry.id   AF-A0A8J3M662-F1
#
_cell.length_a   1.000
_cell.length_b   1.000
_cell.length_c   1.000
_cell.angle_alpha   90.00
_cell.angle_beta   90.00
_cell.angle_gamma   90.00
#
_symmetry.space_group_name_H-M   'P 1'
#
loop_
_entity.id
_entity.type
_entity.pdbx_description
1 polymer ?
#
loop_
_entity_poly.entity_id
_entity_poly.type
_entity_poly.pdbx_seq_one_letter_code
_entity_poly.pdbx_strand_id
1 'polypeptide(L)'
;MIRVLGQDYALDDPAVIAALAGAAFALLLLLLLILAIRAAGRSARAAEPLARQMAALAAHAQQLGLGQEQLRGGLQTVSDTQANAQAAMIQTMERRLASVQQQMSDRLAENALKSATMLSEMQERMNETLHGSSKATTASLTQLQERLATIDKAQGNIEKLSGDVLSLQDILSNKQTRGAFGEIQLNDIVSKALPRDSYALQATLSNGRRADCLIHLPNPPGPIAIDSKFPLEAYEALRRAAAPAEVKEAQGLLRASVRAHIRAISERYIIEGETADGALMFLPSEAVYAELHANFPELVREGFAARVWIVSPTTCMATLNTMRAILKDARMREQAGAIRTTLRQLHRDVELVVERVDRLNTHFTQARGDLDQITTAADRAGKRAAKLDSFDFDELAPEADNIVSLGQGER
;
A
#
# COMPACT_ATOMS: atom_id res chain seq x y z
N MET A 1 133.41 -68.93 33.29
CA MET A 1 132.30 -69.73 32.75
C MET A 1 130.99 -69.14 33.26
N ILE A 2 129.98 -68.98 32.41
CA ILE A 2 128.61 -68.61 32.80
C ILE A 2 127.72 -69.82 32.48
N ARG A 3 126.89 -70.25 33.45
CA ARG A 3 125.95 -71.38 33.31
C ARG A 3 124.54 -70.84 33.04
N VAL A 4 123.98 -71.13 31.87
CA VAL A 4 122.60 -70.76 31.50
C VAL A 4 121.86 -72.03 31.14
N LEU A 5 120.71 -72.28 31.80
CA LEU A 5 119.85 -73.44 31.54
C LEU A 5 120.59 -74.80 31.56
N GLY A 6 121.61 -74.93 32.40
CA GLY A 6 122.33 -76.19 32.60
C GLY A 6 123.36 -76.56 31.52
N GLN A 7 123.66 -75.68 30.55
CA GLN A 7 124.88 -75.77 29.74
C GLN A 7 125.93 -74.73 30.19
N ASP A 8 127.20 -75.14 30.21
CA ASP A 8 128.33 -74.31 30.64
C ASP A 8 129.04 -73.67 29.44
N TYR A 9 129.10 -72.34 29.40
CA TYR A 9 129.86 -71.57 28.40
C TYR A 9 131.09 -70.94 29.05
N ALA A 10 132.29 -71.19 28.51
CA ALA A 10 133.53 -70.57 28.97
C ALA A 10 133.60 -69.09 28.56
N LEU A 11 134.20 -68.26 29.43
CA LEU A 11 134.24 -66.80 29.29
C LEU A 11 135.40 -66.30 28.39
N ASP A 12 136.28 -67.20 27.94
CA ASP A 12 137.33 -66.92 26.95
C ASP A 12 136.87 -67.26 25.52
N ASP A 13 135.59 -67.59 25.37
CA ASP A 13 134.97 -67.86 24.08
C ASP A 13 134.54 -66.52 23.44
N PRO A 14 135.11 -66.13 22.29
CA PRO A 14 134.79 -64.88 21.60
C PRO A 14 133.28 -64.70 21.29
N ALA A 15 132.50 -65.79 21.29
CA ALA A 15 131.05 -65.74 21.13
C ALA A 15 130.33 -65.02 22.29
N VAL A 16 130.80 -65.15 23.53
CA VAL A 16 130.11 -64.60 24.72
C VAL A 16 130.32 -63.09 24.83
N ILE A 17 131.52 -62.58 24.51
CA ILE A 17 131.82 -61.13 24.49
C ILE A 17 131.04 -60.43 23.37
N ALA A 18 130.94 -61.05 22.19
CA ALA A 18 130.15 -60.54 21.08
C ALA A 18 128.65 -60.45 21.42
N ALA A 19 128.11 -61.42 22.18
CA ALA A 19 126.72 -61.41 22.63
C ALA A 19 126.43 -60.24 23.59
N LEU A 20 127.31 -59.95 24.54
CA LEU A 20 127.15 -58.83 25.48
C LEU A 20 127.27 -57.47 24.79
N ALA A 21 128.24 -57.29 23.89
CA ALA A 21 128.37 -56.07 23.09
C ALA A 21 127.16 -55.85 22.17
N GLY A 22 126.64 -56.94 21.56
CA GLY A 22 125.41 -56.91 20.75
C GLY A 22 124.18 -56.52 21.55
N ALA A 23 124.05 -57.01 22.78
CA ALA A 23 122.95 -56.63 23.67
C ALA A 23 122.98 -55.14 24.05
N ALA A 24 124.16 -54.59 24.34
CA ALA A 24 124.31 -53.16 24.64
C ALA A 24 123.97 -52.28 23.43
N PHE A 25 124.40 -52.66 22.22
CA PHE A 25 124.08 -51.93 20.98
C PHE A 25 122.59 -51.97 20.64
N ALA A 26 121.94 -53.13 20.82
CA ALA A 26 120.50 -53.28 20.64
C ALA A 26 119.70 -52.38 21.59
N LEU A 27 120.15 -52.23 22.84
CA LEU A 27 119.50 -51.38 23.84
C LEU A 27 119.58 -49.89 23.45
N LEU A 28 120.72 -49.44 22.93
CA LEU A 28 120.91 -48.07 22.46
C LEU A 28 120.07 -47.76 21.22
N LEU A 29 119.98 -48.69 20.26
CA LEU A 29 119.09 -48.58 19.10
C LEU A 29 117.62 -48.48 19.50
N LEU A 30 117.20 -49.26 20.50
CA LEU A 30 115.82 -49.26 20.98
C LEU A 30 115.45 -47.92 21.63
N LEU A 31 116.39 -47.31 22.35
CA LEU A 31 116.20 -45.99 22.98
C LEU A 31 116.07 -44.87 21.93
N LEU A 32 116.89 -44.90 20.87
CA LEU A 32 116.76 -43.97 19.74
C LEU A 32 115.44 -44.15 18.96
N LEU A 33 114.97 -45.38 18.78
CA LEU A 33 113.69 -45.67 18.12
C LEU A 33 112.50 -45.07 18.90
N ILE A 34 112.52 -45.16 20.24
CA ILE A 34 111.45 -44.60 21.08
C ILE A 34 111.40 -43.07 20.96
N LEU A 35 112.55 -42.39 20.89
CA LEU A 35 112.61 -40.93 20.72
C LEU A 35 112.06 -40.50 19.35
N ALA A 36 112.37 -41.23 18.28
CA ALA A 36 111.85 -40.96 16.93
C ALA A 36 110.32 -41.13 16.85
N ILE A 37 109.77 -42.19 17.46
CA ILE A 37 108.32 -42.44 17.49
C ILE A 37 107.58 -41.34 18.26
N ARG A 38 108.17 -40.82 19.35
CA ARG A 38 107.57 -39.71 20.10
C ARG A 38 107.56 -38.38 19.34
N ALA A 39 108.58 -38.12 18.51
CA ALA A 39 108.61 -36.92 17.68
C ALA A 39 107.56 -36.98 16.55
N ALA A 40 107.41 -38.14 15.89
CA ALA A 40 106.40 -38.35 14.84
C ALA A 40 104.95 -38.29 15.35
N GLY A 41 104.71 -38.67 16.60
CA GLY A 41 103.38 -38.60 17.22
C GLY A 41 102.84 -37.17 17.42
N ARG A 42 103.70 -36.14 17.45
CA ARG A 42 103.26 -34.74 17.59
C ARG A 42 102.82 -34.11 16.26
N SER A 43 103.38 -34.54 15.12
CA SER A 43 103.01 -34.03 13.80
C SER A 43 101.69 -34.61 13.27
N ALA A 44 101.33 -35.85 13.65
CA ALA A 44 100.05 -36.47 13.24
C ALA A 44 98.81 -35.77 13.84
N ARG A 45 98.93 -35.13 15.01
CA ARG A 45 97.80 -34.44 15.68
C ARG A 45 97.43 -33.09 15.05
N ALA A 46 98.26 -32.55 14.15
CA ALA A 46 97.96 -31.28 13.47
C ALA A 46 97.13 -31.46 12.18
N ALA A 47 97.00 -32.68 11.64
CA ALA A 47 96.32 -32.95 10.38
C ALA A 47 94.83 -33.37 10.51
N GLU A 48 94.37 -33.73 11.72
CA GLU A 48 92.97 -34.12 11.96
C GLU A 48 91.90 -33.06 11.65
N PRO A 49 92.06 -31.75 11.93
CA PRO A 49 90.97 -30.80 11.74
C PRO A 49 90.66 -30.51 10.26
N LEU A 50 91.64 -30.64 9.37
CA LEU A 50 91.46 -30.36 7.93
C LEU A 50 90.68 -31.46 7.20
N ALA A 51 90.86 -32.73 7.60
CA ALA A 51 90.12 -33.84 7.00
C ALA A 51 88.60 -33.77 7.30
N ARG A 52 88.22 -33.29 8.48
CA ARG A 52 86.81 -33.17 8.88
C ARG A 52 86.07 -32.07 8.11
N GLN A 53 86.75 -30.98 7.76
CA GLN A 53 86.14 -29.89 6.98
C GLN A 53 85.82 -30.30 5.53
N MET A 54 86.70 -31.07 4.89
CA MET A 54 86.46 -31.58 3.53
C MET A 54 85.28 -32.56 3.47
N ALA A 55 85.12 -33.41 4.49
CA ALA A 55 83.99 -34.34 4.58
C ALA A 55 82.64 -33.60 4.74
N ALA A 56 82.62 -32.50 5.51
CA ALA A 56 81.41 -31.69 5.67
C ALA A 56 80.99 -31.00 4.37
N LEU A 57 81.94 -30.50 3.58
CA LEU A 57 81.64 -29.85 2.30
C LEU A 57 81.11 -30.84 1.25
N ALA A 58 81.64 -32.06 1.20
CA ALA A 58 81.15 -33.11 0.30
C ALA A 58 79.68 -33.47 0.60
N ALA A 59 79.30 -33.55 1.87
CA ALA A 59 77.93 -33.83 2.28
C ALA A 59 76.94 -32.74 1.84
N HIS A 60 77.33 -31.46 1.95
CA HIS A 60 76.47 -30.33 1.52
C HIS A 60 76.26 -30.31 0.00
N ALA A 61 77.29 -30.62 -0.79
CA ALA A 61 77.17 -30.68 -2.25
C ALA A 61 76.20 -31.79 -2.69
N GLN A 62 76.24 -32.94 -2.03
CA GLN A 62 75.34 -34.06 -2.35
C GLN A 62 73.88 -33.75 -1.96
N GLN A 63 73.67 -33.03 -0.87
CA GLN A 63 72.34 -32.62 -0.42
C GLN A 63 71.70 -31.58 -1.35
N LEU A 64 72.51 -30.70 -1.96
CA LEU A 64 72.04 -29.76 -2.98
C LEU A 64 71.63 -30.45 -4.30
N GLY A 65 72.33 -31.52 -4.70
CA GLY A 65 71.98 -32.32 -5.88
C GLY A 65 70.59 -32.98 -5.76
N LEU A 66 70.29 -33.57 -4.60
CA LEU A 66 68.98 -34.18 -4.32
C LEU A 66 67.84 -33.16 -4.27
N GLY A 67 68.10 -31.96 -3.75
CA GLY A 67 67.12 -30.87 -3.73
C GLY A 67 66.72 -30.38 -5.13
N GLN A 68 67.66 -30.34 -6.08
CA GLN A 68 67.38 -29.93 -7.45
C GLN A 68 66.52 -30.96 -8.21
N GLU A 69 66.69 -32.25 -7.94
CA GLU A 69 65.91 -33.32 -8.60
C GLU A 69 64.44 -33.30 -8.15
N GLN A 70 64.18 -33.12 -6.84
CA GLN A 70 62.82 -32.98 -6.32
C GLN A 70 62.09 -31.74 -6.85
N LEU A 71 62.79 -30.61 -6.99
CA LEU A 71 62.20 -29.39 -7.55
C LEU A 71 61.81 -29.57 -9.02
N ARG A 72 62.62 -30.32 -9.81
CA ARG A 72 62.30 -30.60 -11.21
C ARG A 72 61.07 -31.50 -11.36
N GLY A 73 60.95 -32.55 -10.54
CA GLY A 73 59.77 -33.42 -10.53
C GLY A 73 58.50 -32.72 -10.03
N GLY A 74 58.61 -31.86 -9.01
CA GLY A 74 57.51 -31.04 -8.49
C GLY A 74 56.99 -30.02 -9.50
N LEU A 75 57.90 -29.37 -10.26
CA LEU A 75 57.50 -28.41 -11.29
C LEU A 75 56.81 -29.07 -12.49
N GLN A 76 57.22 -30.27 -12.90
CA GLN A 76 56.53 -31.01 -13.97
C GLN A 76 55.11 -31.42 -13.58
N THR A 77 54.92 -31.92 -12.36
CA THR A 77 53.58 -32.31 -11.86
C THR A 77 52.64 -31.12 -11.69
N VAL A 78 53.15 -29.96 -11.24
CA VAL A 78 52.34 -28.73 -11.19
C VAL A 78 51.96 -28.25 -12.59
N SER A 79 52.88 -28.33 -13.56
CA SER A 79 52.59 -27.98 -14.96
C SER A 79 51.53 -28.89 -15.58
N ASP A 80 51.64 -30.20 -15.37
CA ASP A 80 50.69 -31.18 -15.94
C ASP A 80 49.30 -31.07 -15.30
N THR A 81 49.24 -30.85 -13.97
CA THR A 81 47.96 -30.62 -13.28
C THR A 81 47.32 -29.29 -13.70
N GLN A 82 48.12 -28.24 -13.92
CA GLN A 82 47.62 -26.96 -14.38
C GLN A 82 47.11 -27.00 -15.83
N ALA A 83 47.81 -27.72 -16.73
CA ALA A 83 47.36 -27.92 -18.11
C ALA A 83 46.03 -28.70 -18.16
N ASN A 84 45.90 -29.76 -17.36
CA ASN A 84 44.67 -30.55 -17.27
C ASN A 84 43.51 -29.75 -16.65
N ALA A 85 43.78 -28.93 -15.63
CA ALA A 85 42.77 -28.04 -15.04
C ALA A 85 42.30 -26.96 -16.03
N GLN A 86 43.21 -26.40 -16.83
CA GLN A 86 42.85 -25.45 -17.88
C GLN A 86 42.03 -26.11 -19.00
N ALA A 87 42.37 -27.32 -19.44
CA ALA A 87 41.61 -28.05 -20.44
C ALA A 87 40.17 -28.37 -19.96
N ALA A 88 40.02 -28.80 -18.70
CA ALA A 88 38.70 -29.02 -18.09
C ALA A 88 37.89 -27.73 -17.95
N MET A 89 38.54 -26.60 -17.66
CA MET A 89 37.92 -25.28 -17.61
C MET A 89 37.39 -24.85 -18.99
N ILE A 90 38.18 -25.04 -20.06
CA ILE A 90 37.78 -24.71 -21.43
C ILE A 90 36.57 -25.56 -21.86
N GLN A 91 36.58 -26.87 -21.60
CA GLN A 91 35.43 -27.73 -21.90
C GLN A 91 34.17 -27.33 -21.12
N THR A 92 34.33 -26.88 -19.87
CA THR A 92 33.21 -26.40 -19.06
C THR A 92 32.67 -25.06 -19.57
N MET A 93 33.55 -24.16 -20.00
CA MET A 93 33.20 -22.89 -20.66
C MET A 93 32.45 -23.15 -21.97
N GLU A 94 32.91 -24.07 -22.82
CA GLU A 94 32.24 -24.43 -24.07
C GLU A 94 30.83 -24.99 -23.84
N ARG A 95 30.68 -25.91 -22.87
CA ARG A 95 29.35 -26.45 -22.51
C ARG A 95 28.42 -25.37 -21.95
N ARG A 96 28.94 -24.44 -21.13
CA ARG A 96 28.15 -23.31 -20.62
C ARG A 96 27.74 -22.36 -21.73
N LEU A 97 28.63 -22.02 -22.65
CA LEU A 97 28.32 -21.16 -23.78
C LEU A 97 27.27 -21.80 -24.70
N ALA A 98 27.39 -23.09 -25.00
CA ALA A 98 26.38 -23.82 -25.77
C ALA A 98 25.01 -23.84 -25.05
N SER A 99 24.99 -24.06 -23.73
CA SER A 99 23.79 -23.99 -22.90
C SER A 99 23.16 -22.60 -22.90
N VAL A 100 23.96 -21.55 -22.77
CA VAL A 100 23.48 -20.15 -22.78
C VAL A 100 22.94 -19.79 -24.16
N GLN A 101 23.62 -20.21 -25.24
CA GLN A 101 23.17 -19.97 -26.61
C GLN A 101 21.83 -20.66 -26.89
N GLN A 102 21.67 -21.91 -26.46
CA GLN A 102 20.42 -22.66 -26.60
C GLN A 102 19.29 -21.99 -25.80
N GLN A 103 19.54 -21.64 -24.54
CA GLN A 103 18.56 -20.99 -23.68
C GLN A 103 18.15 -19.60 -24.20
N MET A 104 19.08 -18.86 -24.80
CA MET A 104 18.79 -17.57 -25.44
C MET A 104 17.93 -17.76 -26.68
N SER A 105 18.24 -18.75 -27.52
CA SER A 105 17.44 -19.10 -28.71
C SER A 105 16.01 -19.49 -28.33
N ASP A 106 15.83 -20.34 -27.32
CA ASP A 106 14.52 -20.77 -26.85
C ASP A 106 13.71 -19.59 -26.30
N ARG A 107 14.33 -18.69 -25.53
CA ARG A 107 13.68 -17.47 -25.03
C ARG A 107 13.33 -16.47 -26.15
N LEU A 108 14.16 -16.35 -27.18
CA LEU A 108 13.88 -15.52 -28.35
C LEU A 108 12.69 -16.06 -29.14
N ALA A 109 12.62 -17.37 -29.35
CA ALA A 109 11.50 -18.03 -30.00
C ALA A 109 10.20 -17.90 -29.18
N GLU A 110 10.27 -18.09 -27.87
CA GLU A 110 9.12 -17.95 -26.97
C GLU A 110 8.61 -16.49 -26.93
N ASN A 111 9.52 -15.51 -26.87
CA ASN A 111 9.15 -14.09 -26.92
C ASN A 111 8.57 -13.68 -28.28
N ALA A 112 9.07 -14.23 -29.38
CA ALA A 112 8.52 -13.98 -30.71
C ALA A 112 7.09 -14.51 -30.83
N LEU A 113 6.82 -15.73 -30.33
CA LEU A 113 5.48 -16.33 -30.28
C LEU A 113 4.52 -15.54 -29.38
N LYS A 114 4.97 -15.13 -28.19
CA LYS A 114 4.19 -14.28 -27.28
C LYS A 114 3.90 -12.90 -27.88
N SER A 115 4.85 -12.32 -28.60
CA SER A 115 4.66 -11.02 -29.26
C SER A 115 3.68 -11.14 -30.43
N ALA A 116 3.76 -12.21 -31.24
CA ALA A 116 2.84 -12.45 -32.34
C ALA A 116 1.39 -12.67 -31.86
N THR A 117 1.22 -13.41 -30.76
CA THR A 117 -0.10 -13.63 -30.14
C THR A 117 -0.67 -12.35 -29.54
N MET A 118 0.12 -11.56 -28.81
CA MET A 118 -0.32 -10.25 -28.31
C MET A 118 -0.70 -9.29 -29.44
N LEU A 119 0.07 -9.25 -30.54
CA LEU A 119 -0.25 -8.41 -31.69
C LEU A 119 -1.54 -8.85 -32.38
N SER A 120 -1.79 -10.16 -32.50
CA SER A 120 -3.05 -10.68 -33.03
C SER A 120 -4.25 -10.33 -32.15
N GLU A 121 -4.14 -10.51 -30.83
CA GLU A 121 -5.19 -10.12 -29.86
C GLU A 121 -5.44 -8.61 -29.86
N MET A 122 -4.37 -7.80 -29.97
CA MET A 122 -4.47 -6.35 -30.07
C MET A 122 -5.17 -5.93 -31.36
N GLN A 123 -4.90 -6.60 -32.48
CA GLN A 123 -5.55 -6.34 -33.76
C GLN A 123 -7.03 -6.72 -33.73
N GLU A 124 -7.38 -7.83 -33.09
CA GLU A 124 -8.77 -8.26 -32.88
C GLU A 124 -9.54 -7.28 -31.99
N ARG A 125 -9.00 -6.90 -30.82
CA ARG A 125 -9.59 -5.89 -29.93
C ARG A 125 -9.71 -4.52 -30.59
N MET A 126 -8.73 -4.13 -31.39
CA MET A 126 -8.79 -2.87 -32.14
C MET A 126 -9.89 -2.92 -33.20
N ASN A 127 -10.07 -4.05 -33.89
CA ASN A 127 -11.14 -4.22 -34.86
C ASN A 127 -12.53 -4.21 -34.19
N GLU A 128 -12.68 -4.87 -33.03
CA GLU A 128 -13.91 -4.82 -32.23
C GLU A 128 -14.21 -3.42 -31.71
N THR A 129 -13.20 -2.69 -31.24
CA THR A 129 -13.35 -1.31 -30.75
C THR A 129 -13.71 -0.35 -31.87
N LEU A 130 -13.08 -0.49 -33.05
CA LEU A 130 -13.39 0.31 -34.23
C LEU A 130 -14.80 0.01 -34.78
N HIS A 131 -15.20 -1.27 -34.85
CA HIS A 131 -16.55 -1.65 -35.25
C HIS A 131 -17.61 -1.20 -34.24
N GLY A 132 -17.32 -1.32 -32.93
CA GLY A 132 -18.18 -0.84 -31.85
C GLY A 132 -18.34 0.68 -31.88
N SER A 133 -17.24 1.40 -32.05
CA SER A 133 -17.22 2.87 -32.17
C SER A 133 -17.96 3.34 -33.42
N SER A 134 -17.79 2.66 -34.56
CA SER A 134 -18.52 2.97 -35.80
C SER A 134 -20.03 2.75 -35.65
N LYS A 135 -20.45 1.65 -35.02
CA LYS A 135 -21.87 1.41 -34.70
C LYS A 135 -22.43 2.45 -33.73
N ALA A 136 -21.70 2.80 -32.66
CA ALA A 136 -22.11 3.82 -31.71
C ALA A 136 -22.19 5.22 -32.35
N THR A 137 -21.26 5.54 -33.24
CA THR A 137 -21.25 6.78 -34.01
C THR A 137 -22.42 6.83 -34.98
N THR A 138 -22.70 5.74 -35.70
CA THR A 138 -23.84 5.64 -36.61
C THR A 138 -25.16 5.79 -35.84
N ALA A 139 -25.32 5.08 -34.71
CA ALA A 139 -26.50 5.21 -33.85
C ALA A 139 -26.67 6.63 -33.30
N SER A 140 -25.57 7.28 -32.90
CA SER A 140 -25.59 8.67 -32.43
C SER A 140 -25.95 9.64 -33.56
N LEU A 141 -25.46 9.42 -34.78
CA LEU A 141 -25.81 10.21 -35.95
C LEU A 141 -27.27 10.01 -36.37
N THR A 142 -27.79 8.79 -36.29
CA THR A 142 -29.22 8.50 -36.51
C THR A 142 -30.08 9.17 -35.44
N GLN A 143 -29.67 9.11 -34.17
CA GLN A 143 -30.38 9.79 -33.08
C GLN A 143 -30.30 11.33 -33.21
N LEU A 144 -29.18 11.86 -33.72
CA LEU A 144 -29.04 13.28 -34.05
C LEU A 144 -29.93 13.67 -35.25
N GLN A 145 -30.04 12.83 -36.27
CA GLN A 145 -30.97 13.03 -37.39
C GLN A 145 -32.43 12.98 -36.92
N GLU A 146 -32.79 12.04 -36.04
CA GLU A 146 -34.12 12.02 -35.42
C GLU A 146 -34.37 13.27 -34.59
N ARG A 147 -33.40 13.71 -33.78
CA ARG A 147 -33.51 14.97 -33.03
C ARG A 147 -33.62 16.18 -33.95
N LEU A 148 -32.86 16.24 -35.04
CA LEU A 148 -32.97 17.30 -36.05
C LEU A 148 -34.33 17.27 -36.75
N ALA A 149 -34.87 16.10 -37.10
CA ALA A 149 -36.22 15.97 -37.63
C ALA A 149 -37.29 16.35 -36.58
N THR A 150 -37.02 16.13 -35.30
CA THR A 150 -37.86 16.60 -34.19
C THR A 150 -37.78 18.12 -34.03
N ILE A 151 -36.61 18.71 -34.27
CA ILE A 151 -36.38 20.16 -34.28
C ILE A 151 -37.07 20.81 -35.50
N ASP A 152 -37.02 20.20 -36.69
CA ASP A 152 -37.76 20.66 -37.87
C ASP A 152 -39.28 20.55 -37.64
N LYS A 153 -39.74 19.46 -37.01
CA LYS A 153 -41.13 19.38 -36.51
C LYS A 153 -41.43 20.45 -35.46
N ALA A 154 -40.49 20.78 -34.59
CA ALA A 154 -40.65 21.84 -33.60
C ALA A 154 -40.70 23.23 -34.26
N GLN A 155 -39.95 23.49 -35.33
CA GLN A 155 -40.04 24.71 -36.13
C GLN A 155 -41.37 24.82 -36.90
N GLY A 156 -41.85 23.73 -37.51
CA GLY A 156 -43.20 23.68 -38.08
C GLY A 156 -44.31 23.84 -37.04
N ASN A 157 -44.08 23.37 -35.81
CA ASN A 157 -44.95 23.63 -34.67
C ASN A 157 -44.82 25.07 -34.14
N ILE A 158 -43.73 25.79 -34.36
CA ILE A 158 -43.60 27.23 -34.02
C ILE A 158 -44.37 28.11 -35.02
N GLU A 159 -44.38 27.75 -36.31
CA GLU A 159 -45.27 28.40 -37.29
C GLU A 159 -46.75 28.15 -36.96
N LYS A 160 -47.11 26.93 -36.51
CA LYS A 160 -48.46 26.64 -35.96
C LYS A 160 -48.72 27.30 -34.60
N LEU A 161 -47.72 27.46 -33.74
CA LEU A 161 -47.85 28.11 -32.43
C LEU A 161 -48.23 29.58 -32.58
N SER A 162 -47.81 30.24 -33.66
CA SER A 162 -48.27 31.59 -34.00
C SER A 162 -49.77 31.63 -34.36
N GLY A 163 -50.35 30.52 -34.83
CA GLY A 163 -51.79 30.33 -34.98
C GLY A 163 -52.51 29.92 -33.68
N ASP A 164 -51.87 29.08 -32.84
CA ASP A 164 -52.44 28.59 -31.57
C ASP A 164 -52.42 29.60 -30.41
N VAL A 165 -51.82 30.78 -30.58
CA VAL A 165 -52.03 31.91 -29.65
C VAL A 165 -53.53 32.33 -29.59
N LEU A 166 -54.32 32.01 -30.63
CA LEU A 166 -55.79 32.18 -30.61
C LEU A 166 -56.50 31.13 -29.72
N SER A 167 -55.99 29.90 -29.61
CA SER A 167 -56.55 28.84 -28.74
C SER A 167 -56.35 29.15 -27.23
N LEU A 168 -55.26 29.86 -26.90
CA LEU A 168 -55.05 30.42 -25.56
C LEU A 168 -56.05 31.55 -25.22
N GLN A 169 -56.56 32.31 -26.19
CA GLN A 169 -57.62 33.30 -25.94
C GLN A 169 -58.95 32.63 -25.53
N ASP A 170 -59.27 31.47 -26.10
CA ASP A 170 -60.50 30.74 -25.78
C ASP A 170 -60.48 30.11 -24.38
N ILE A 171 -59.33 29.57 -23.93
CA ILE A 171 -59.15 29.08 -22.55
C ILE A 171 -59.15 30.24 -21.54
N LEU A 172 -58.70 31.43 -21.96
CA LEU A 172 -58.66 32.64 -21.14
C LEU A 172 -59.98 33.43 -21.11
N SER A 173 -60.98 33.07 -21.93
CA SER A 173 -62.26 33.79 -21.98
C SER A 173 -63.11 33.63 -20.72
N ASN A 174 -63.08 32.45 -20.06
CA ASN A 174 -63.87 32.15 -18.87
C ASN A 174 -63.05 32.28 -17.56
N LYS A 175 -63.60 32.97 -16.56
CA LYS A 175 -62.96 33.20 -15.25
C LYS A 175 -62.54 31.92 -14.53
N GLN A 176 -63.32 30.83 -14.67
CA GLN A 176 -63.03 29.57 -14.00
C GLN A 176 -61.90 28.79 -14.67
N THR A 177 -61.85 28.76 -16.01
CA THR A 177 -60.76 28.12 -16.75
C THR A 177 -59.45 28.87 -16.57
N ARG A 178 -59.48 30.20 -16.44
CA ARG A 178 -58.31 31.00 -16.05
C ARG A 178 -57.76 30.65 -14.68
N GLY A 179 -58.64 30.52 -13.67
CA GLY A 179 -58.25 30.09 -12.33
C GLY A 179 -57.55 28.72 -12.38
N ALA A 180 -58.17 27.76 -13.06
CA ALA A 180 -57.60 26.43 -13.27
C ALA A 180 -56.24 26.47 -13.99
N PHE A 181 -56.07 27.31 -15.01
CA PHE A 181 -54.79 27.46 -15.71
C PHE A 181 -53.69 27.97 -14.76
N GLY A 182 -53.99 28.97 -13.94
CA GLY A 182 -53.06 29.48 -12.94
C GLY A 182 -52.68 28.43 -11.89
N GLU A 183 -53.63 27.61 -11.44
CA GLU A 183 -53.39 26.52 -10.50
C GLU A 183 -52.57 25.38 -11.12
N ILE A 184 -52.86 25.00 -12.37
CA ILE A 184 -52.11 23.97 -13.11
C ILE A 184 -50.65 24.40 -13.30
N GLN A 185 -50.43 25.66 -13.71
CA GLN A 185 -49.08 26.18 -13.89
C GLN A 185 -48.30 26.24 -12.57
N LEU A 186 -48.97 26.68 -11.48
CA LEU A 186 -48.36 26.68 -10.15
C LEU A 186 -48.00 25.25 -9.71
N ASN A 187 -48.89 24.27 -9.92
CA ASN A 187 -48.64 22.87 -9.60
C ASN A 187 -47.44 22.31 -10.38
N ASP A 188 -47.35 22.58 -11.68
CA ASP A 188 -46.22 22.13 -12.51
C ASP A 188 -44.89 22.72 -12.01
N ILE A 189 -44.88 24.02 -11.67
CA ILE A 189 -43.71 24.71 -11.10
C ILE A 189 -43.31 24.10 -9.75
N VAL A 190 -44.26 23.93 -8.84
CA VAL A 190 -44.00 23.43 -7.48
C VAL A 190 -43.53 21.98 -7.50
N SER A 191 -44.19 21.13 -8.30
CA SER A 191 -43.84 19.70 -8.40
C SER A 191 -42.46 19.45 -9.02
N LYS A 192 -41.99 20.35 -9.90
CA LYS A 192 -40.62 20.33 -10.44
C LYS A 192 -39.59 20.89 -9.46
N ALA A 193 -39.98 21.90 -8.67
CA ALA A 193 -39.05 22.61 -7.81
C ALA A 193 -38.89 21.95 -6.42
N LEU A 194 -39.93 21.32 -5.88
CA LEU A 194 -39.93 20.79 -4.51
C LEU A 194 -40.29 19.31 -4.45
N PRO A 195 -39.73 18.55 -3.49
CA PRO A 195 -40.17 17.18 -3.22
C PRO A 195 -41.65 17.14 -2.78
N ARG A 196 -42.37 16.06 -3.15
CA ARG A 196 -43.83 15.93 -2.89
C ARG A 196 -44.24 15.99 -1.43
N ASP A 197 -43.34 15.67 -0.50
CA ASP A 197 -43.58 15.73 0.95
C ASP A 197 -43.43 17.15 1.53
N SER A 198 -42.93 18.08 0.73
CA SER A 198 -42.56 19.43 1.16
C SER A 198 -43.62 20.49 0.84
N TYR A 199 -44.75 20.09 0.24
CA TYR A 199 -45.86 20.98 -0.06
C TYR A 199 -47.19 20.23 -0.09
N ALA A 200 -48.28 20.97 0.12
CA ALA A 200 -49.65 20.51 -0.03
C ALA A 200 -50.41 21.44 -0.99
N LEU A 201 -51.06 20.85 -1.99
CA LEU A 201 -51.92 21.61 -2.91
C LEU A 201 -53.32 21.73 -2.34
N GLN A 202 -53.99 22.85 -2.59
CA GLN A 202 -55.35 23.11 -2.11
C GLN A 202 -55.49 22.89 -0.59
N ALA A 203 -54.48 23.32 0.17
CA ALA A 203 -54.41 23.13 1.61
C ALA A 203 -55.40 24.07 2.34
N THR A 204 -56.16 23.51 3.28
CA THR A 204 -57.10 24.28 4.11
C THR A 204 -56.43 24.64 5.43
N LEU A 205 -56.41 25.93 5.76
CA LEU A 205 -55.85 26.48 6.99
C LEU A 205 -56.87 26.42 8.14
N SER A 206 -56.42 26.69 9.37
CA SER A 206 -57.27 26.66 10.58
C SER A 206 -58.49 27.58 10.51
N ASN A 207 -58.39 28.69 9.76
CA ASN A 207 -59.46 29.65 9.53
C ASN A 207 -60.49 29.22 8.47
N GLY A 208 -60.40 27.99 7.95
CA GLY A 208 -61.28 27.44 6.92
C GLY A 208 -61.04 28.01 5.52
N ARG A 209 -60.01 28.83 5.31
CA ARG A 209 -59.59 29.32 3.99
C ARG A 209 -58.67 28.29 3.34
N ARG A 210 -58.77 28.19 2.02
CA ARG A 210 -58.00 27.26 1.21
C ARG A 210 -57.00 28.01 0.33
N ALA A 211 -55.72 27.72 0.50
CA ALA A 211 -54.65 28.24 -0.35
C ALA A 211 -54.39 27.28 -1.51
N ASP A 212 -53.97 27.81 -2.67
CA ASP A 212 -53.69 26.97 -3.85
C ASP A 212 -52.50 26.04 -3.62
N CYS A 213 -51.49 26.51 -2.90
CA CYS A 213 -50.37 25.69 -2.45
C CYS A 213 -49.88 26.17 -1.08
N LEU A 214 -49.50 25.23 -0.22
CA LEU A 214 -48.84 25.48 1.07
C LEU A 214 -47.51 24.75 1.07
N ILE A 215 -46.41 25.48 1.19
CA ILE A 215 -45.07 24.91 1.27
C ILE A 215 -44.72 24.70 2.73
N HIS A 216 -44.36 23.48 3.08
CA HIS A 216 -43.90 23.14 4.42
C HIS A 216 -42.42 23.47 4.54
N LEU A 217 -42.09 24.45 5.37
CA LEU A 217 -40.72 24.79 5.74
C LEU A 217 -40.51 24.59 7.24
N PRO A 218 -39.27 24.31 7.69
CA PRO A 218 -38.94 24.30 9.11
C PRO A 218 -39.19 25.67 9.74
N ASN A 219 -39.50 25.68 11.04
CA ASN A 219 -39.66 26.91 11.81
C ASN A 219 -38.31 27.37 12.40
N PRO A 220 -37.87 28.64 12.22
CA PRO A 220 -38.42 29.68 11.32
C PRO A 220 -37.95 29.53 9.85
N PRO A 221 -38.73 29.97 8.84
CA PRO A 221 -39.92 30.83 8.96
C PRO A 221 -41.26 30.09 9.12
N GLY A 222 -41.32 28.76 8.96
CA GLY A 222 -42.58 28.01 8.98
C GLY A 222 -43.30 27.96 7.62
N PRO A 223 -44.50 27.36 7.54
CA PRO A 223 -45.19 27.09 6.28
C PRO A 223 -45.56 28.36 5.50
N ILE A 224 -45.28 28.40 4.20
CA ILE A 224 -45.58 29.56 3.34
C ILE A 224 -46.73 29.22 2.38
N ALA A 225 -47.76 30.05 2.39
CA ALA A 225 -48.88 29.94 1.47
C ALA A 225 -48.59 30.64 0.13
N ILE A 226 -49.06 30.02 -0.95
CA ILE A 226 -49.05 30.56 -2.31
C ILE A 226 -50.48 30.56 -2.84
N ASP A 227 -50.88 31.69 -3.41
CA ASP A 227 -52.20 31.90 -4.00
C ASP A 227 -52.04 32.49 -5.41
N SER A 228 -52.67 31.84 -6.38
CA SER A 228 -52.65 32.24 -7.78
C SER A 228 -53.72 33.29 -8.05
N LYS A 229 -53.31 34.41 -8.64
CA LYS A 229 -54.21 35.50 -9.03
C LYS A 229 -53.87 36.01 -10.41
N PHE A 230 -54.91 36.23 -11.21
CA PHE A 230 -54.74 36.72 -12.58
C PHE A 230 -55.65 37.92 -12.85
N PRO A 231 -55.16 39.16 -12.68
CA PRO A 231 -55.91 40.38 -13.00
C PRO A 231 -55.94 40.65 -14.51
N LEU A 232 -56.23 39.62 -15.32
CA LEU A 232 -56.12 39.66 -16.78
C LEU A 232 -57.05 40.71 -17.39
N GLU A 233 -58.30 40.79 -16.93
CA GLU A 233 -59.30 41.73 -17.48
C GLU A 233 -58.84 43.19 -17.36
N ALA A 234 -58.29 43.56 -16.21
CA ALA A 234 -57.77 44.91 -15.99
C ALA A 234 -56.50 45.17 -16.81
N TYR A 235 -55.65 44.16 -16.99
CA TYR A 235 -54.46 44.24 -17.83
C TYR A 235 -54.80 44.32 -19.33
N GLU A 236 -55.80 43.58 -19.79
CA GLU A 236 -56.30 43.63 -21.17
C GLU A 236 -57.01 44.94 -21.48
N ALA A 237 -57.75 45.49 -20.52
CA ALA A 237 -58.30 46.83 -20.63
C ALA A 237 -57.18 47.87 -20.80
N LEU A 238 -56.11 47.75 -20.01
CA LEU A 238 -54.94 48.62 -20.12
C LEU A 238 -54.24 48.50 -21.48
N ARG A 239 -54.10 47.27 -21.99
CA ARG A 239 -53.44 47.02 -23.28
C ARG A 239 -54.27 47.45 -24.49
N ARG A 240 -55.61 47.46 -24.37
CA ARG A 240 -56.52 47.91 -25.44
C ARG A 240 -56.79 49.41 -25.41
N ALA A 241 -56.55 50.07 -24.28
CA ALA A 241 -56.76 51.51 -24.14
C ALA A 241 -55.84 52.28 -25.11
N ALA A 242 -56.44 53.14 -25.94
CA ALA A 242 -55.70 53.93 -26.93
C ALA A 242 -55.72 55.42 -26.59
N ALA A 243 -56.82 55.91 -26.02
CA ALA A 243 -56.92 57.31 -25.61
C ALA A 243 -56.30 57.54 -24.22
N PRO A 244 -55.66 58.69 -23.96
CA PRO A 244 -55.05 58.98 -22.65
C PRO A 244 -56.02 58.86 -21.46
N ALA A 245 -57.30 59.18 -21.66
CA ALA A 245 -58.34 59.03 -20.64
C ALA A 245 -58.63 57.56 -20.31
N GLU A 246 -58.76 56.71 -21.35
CA GLU A 246 -58.98 55.27 -21.21
C GLU A 246 -57.79 54.58 -20.53
N VAL A 247 -56.56 55.00 -20.88
CA VAL A 247 -55.34 54.48 -20.26
C VAL A 247 -55.37 54.78 -18.76
N LYS A 248 -55.68 56.02 -18.37
CA LYS A 248 -55.74 56.41 -16.95
C LYS A 248 -56.80 55.62 -16.18
N GLU A 249 -57.96 55.40 -16.77
CA GLU A 249 -59.02 54.59 -16.18
C GLU A 249 -58.59 53.12 -16.01
N ALA A 250 -58.05 52.51 -17.06
CA ALA A 250 -57.60 51.12 -17.04
C ALA A 250 -56.45 50.89 -16.05
N GLN A 251 -55.52 51.85 -15.93
CA GLN A 251 -54.50 51.81 -14.89
C GLN A 251 -55.11 51.85 -13.48
N GLY A 252 -56.18 52.63 -13.27
CA GLY A 252 -56.92 52.67 -12.02
C GLY A 252 -57.56 51.33 -11.66
N LEU A 253 -58.17 50.66 -12.65
CA LEU A 253 -58.76 49.32 -12.51
C LEU A 253 -57.71 48.28 -12.14
N LEU A 254 -56.55 48.29 -12.80
CA LEU A 254 -55.46 47.35 -12.51
C LEU A 254 -54.91 47.56 -11.09
N ARG A 255 -54.69 48.82 -10.68
CA ARG A 255 -54.28 49.16 -9.30
C ARG A 255 -55.26 48.62 -8.27
N ALA A 256 -56.55 48.90 -8.46
CA ALA A 256 -57.58 48.47 -7.52
C ALA A 256 -57.66 46.93 -7.41
N SER A 257 -57.60 46.24 -8.55
CA SER A 257 -57.66 44.78 -8.62
C SER A 257 -56.49 44.11 -7.90
N VAL A 258 -55.26 44.51 -8.21
CA VAL A 258 -54.04 43.96 -7.59
C VAL A 258 -54.00 44.26 -6.10
N ARG A 259 -54.36 45.48 -5.68
CA ARG A 259 -54.43 45.85 -4.26
C ARG A 259 -55.44 45.00 -3.48
N ALA A 260 -56.61 44.75 -4.07
CA ALA A 260 -57.61 43.88 -3.46
C ALA A 260 -57.09 42.45 -3.28
N HIS A 261 -56.34 41.93 -4.25
CA HIS A 261 -55.70 40.61 -4.15
C HIS A 261 -54.62 40.56 -3.07
N ILE A 262 -53.72 41.55 -3.02
CA ILE A 262 -52.68 41.65 -1.97
C ILE A 262 -53.31 41.62 -0.58
N ARG A 263 -54.33 42.45 -0.33
CA ARG A 263 -55.03 42.50 0.96
C ARG A 263 -55.69 41.18 1.29
N ALA A 264 -56.41 40.59 0.34
CA ALA A 264 -57.08 39.32 0.53
C ALA A 264 -56.11 38.18 0.87
N ILE A 265 -54.92 38.14 0.24
CA ILE A 265 -53.89 37.13 0.52
C ILE A 265 -53.31 37.34 1.92
N SER A 266 -52.96 38.58 2.26
CA SER A 266 -52.38 38.93 3.56
C SER A 266 -53.32 38.54 4.72
N GLU A 267 -54.61 38.90 4.60
CA GLU A 267 -55.62 38.65 5.64
C GLU A 267 -56.01 37.17 5.77
N ARG A 268 -55.98 36.41 4.68
CA ARG A 268 -56.48 35.03 4.66
C ARG A 268 -55.41 34.00 4.98
N TYR A 269 -54.15 34.27 4.66
CA TYR A 269 -53.12 33.25 4.64
C TYR A 269 -51.92 33.55 5.54
N ILE A 270 -51.84 34.75 6.13
CA ILE A 270 -50.80 35.06 7.12
C ILE A 270 -51.40 35.00 8.51
N ILE A 271 -51.24 33.84 9.16
CA ILE A 271 -51.82 33.49 10.45
C ILE A 271 -50.68 33.27 11.45
N GLU A 272 -50.67 34.07 12.51
CA GLU A 272 -49.65 34.00 13.54
C GLU A 272 -49.64 32.62 14.23
N GLY A 273 -48.46 32.00 14.31
CA GLY A 273 -48.28 30.67 14.91
C GLY A 273 -48.63 29.49 14.00
N GLU A 274 -49.23 29.71 12.84
CA GLU A 274 -49.59 28.65 11.87
C GLU A 274 -48.77 28.76 10.57
N THR A 275 -48.72 29.95 9.98
CA THR A 275 -47.98 30.22 8.74
C THR A 275 -46.80 31.14 8.99
N ALA A 276 -45.89 31.19 8.03
CA ALA A 276 -44.81 32.16 8.01
C ALA A 276 -45.33 33.60 8.01
N ASP A 277 -44.43 34.53 8.37
CA ASP A 277 -44.64 35.98 8.35
C ASP A 277 -44.69 36.56 6.93
N GLY A 278 -45.29 35.83 6.00
CA GLY A 278 -45.50 36.26 4.62
C GLY A 278 -46.05 35.18 3.70
N ALA A 279 -46.60 35.61 2.57
CA ALA A 279 -47.23 34.76 1.56
C ALA A 279 -46.79 35.16 0.15
N LEU A 280 -46.93 34.26 -0.82
CA LEU A 280 -46.62 34.52 -2.22
C LEU A 280 -47.91 34.72 -3.04
N MET A 281 -47.98 35.82 -3.78
CA MET A 281 -48.99 36.02 -4.82
C MET A 281 -48.42 35.61 -6.17
N PHE A 282 -48.87 34.47 -6.68
CA PHE A 282 -48.42 33.95 -7.97
C PHE A 282 -49.22 34.58 -9.12
N LEU A 283 -48.52 35.23 -10.04
CA LEU A 283 -49.06 35.78 -11.28
C LEU A 283 -48.66 34.87 -12.46
N PRO A 284 -49.60 34.15 -13.09
CA PRO A 284 -49.28 33.19 -14.17
C PRO A 284 -48.71 33.81 -15.46
N SER A 285 -48.62 35.14 -15.55
CA SER A 285 -48.17 35.88 -16.73
C SER A 285 -46.97 36.74 -16.40
N GLU A 286 -45.83 36.44 -17.04
CA GLU A 286 -44.63 37.27 -16.96
C GLU A 286 -44.87 38.70 -17.46
N ALA A 287 -45.75 38.88 -18.45
CA ALA A 287 -46.09 40.19 -18.99
C ALA A 287 -46.79 41.08 -17.96
N VAL A 288 -47.75 40.52 -17.20
CA VAL A 288 -48.42 41.25 -16.10
C VAL A 288 -47.42 41.56 -14.99
N TYR A 289 -46.55 40.62 -14.63
CA TYR A 289 -45.52 40.85 -13.63
C TYR A 289 -44.56 41.99 -14.01
N ALA A 290 -44.09 42.00 -15.26
CA ALA A 290 -43.21 43.05 -15.77
C ALA A 290 -43.89 44.42 -15.79
N GLU A 291 -45.15 44.48 -16.22
CA GLU A 291 -45.96 45.70 -16.21
C GLU A 291 -46.09 46.28 -14.79
N LEU A 292 -46.35 45.43 -13.78
CA LEU A 292 -46.46 45.88 -12.40
C LEU A 292 -45.15 46.45 -11.86
N HIS A 293 -44.01 45.84 -12.19
CA HIS A 293 -42.70 46.32 -11.74
C HIS A 293 -42.24 47.58 -12.47
N ALA A 294 -42.59 47.73 -13.75
CA ALA A 294 -42.21 48.89 -14.55
C ALA A 294 -43.06 50.12 -14.24
N ASN A 295 -44.39 49.96 -14.18
CA ASN A 295 -45.33 51.07 -14.19
C ASN A 295 -46.13 51.25 -12.89
N PHE A 296 -46.07 50.28 -11.97
CA PHE A 296 -46.81 50.30 -10.71
C PHE A 296 -45.96 49.92 -9.47
N PRO A 297 -44.77 50.53 -9.28
CA PRO A 297 -43.87 50.19 -8.17
C PRO A 297 -44.48 50.48 -6.78
N GLU A 298 -45.52 51.31 -6.69
CA GLU A 298 -46.32 51.50 -5.48
C GLU A 298 -47.04 50.21 -5.05
N LEU A 299 -47.58 49.42 -5.98
CA LEU A 299 -48.28 48.17 -5.66
C LEU A 299 -47.31 47.11 -5.15
N VAL A 300 -46.10 47.07 -5.73
CA VAL A 300 -45.03 46.18 -5.27
C VAL A 300 -44.66 46.52 -3.83
N ARG A 301 -44.46 47.80 -3.51
CA ARG A 301 -44.18 48.28 -2.15
C ARG A 301 -45.31 48.00 -1.16
N GLU A 302 -46.56 48.19 -1.59
CA GLU A 302 -47.73 47.81 -0.80
C GLU A 302 -47.78 46.31 -0.52
N GLY A 303 -47.41 45.48 -1.51
CA GLY A 303 -47.24 44.03 -1.35
C GLY A 303 -46.23 43.71 -0.25
N PHE A 304 -45.02 44.27 -0.32
CA PHE A 304 -43.99 44.11 0.72
C PHE A 304 -44.50 44.54 2.11
N ALA A 305 -45.16 45.69 2.22
CA ALA A 305 -45.71 46.18 3.49
C ALA A 305 -46.82 45.25 4.04
N ALA A 306 -47.59 44.62 3.17
CA ALA A 306 -48.59 43.61 3.52
C ALA A 306 -48.00 42.20 3.73
N ARG A 307 -46.66 42.05 3.62
CA ARG A 307 -45.93 40.76 3.66
C ARG A 307 -46.39 39.78 2.57
N VAL A 308 -46.78 40.30 1.41
CA VAL A 308 -47.17 39.53 0.23
C VAL A 308 -46.19 39.80 -0.91
N TRP A 309 -45.42 38.79 -1.27
CA TRP A 309 -44.45 38.89 -2.37
C TRP A 309 -45.08 38.46 -3.68
N ILE A 310 -45.06 39.37 -4.65
CA ILE A 310 -45.55 39.11 -5.99
C ILE A 310 -44.48 38.31 -6.74
N VAL A 311 -44.86 37.16 -7.30
CA VAL A 311 -43.97 36.29 -8.08
C VAL A 311 -44.62 35.88 -9.39
N SER A 312 -43.83 35.79 -10.44
CA SER A 312 -44.14 35.23 -11.76
C SER A 312 -43.60 33.79 -11.89
N PRO A 313 -43.84 33.07 -13.00
CA PRO A 313 -43.29 31.72 -13.19
C PRO A 313 -41.79 31.59 -12.92
N THR A 314 -40.98 32.49 -13.49
CA THR A 314 -39.51 32.46 -13.35
C THR A 314 -39.06 32.81 -11.94
N THR A 315 -39.64 33.84 -11.33
CA THR A 315 -39.28 34.27 -9.97
C THR A 315 -39.81 33.33 -8.90
N CYS A 316 -40.96 32.70 -9.12
CA CYS A 316 -41.49 31.61 -8.30
C CYS A 316 -40.51 30.42 -8.34
N MET A 317 -40.12 29.94 -9.52
CA MET A 317 -39.12 28.87 -9.65
C MET A 317 -37.82 29.17 -8.90
N ALA A 318 -37.29 30.39 -9.01
CA ALA A 318 -36.09 30.80 -8.28
C ALA A 318 -36.30 30.78 -6.75
N THR A 319 -37.45 31.29 -6.30
CA THR A 319 -37.84 31.31 -4.88
C THR A 319 -37.98 29.90 -4.33
N LEU A 320 -38.66 29.00 -5.04
CA LEU A 320 -38.83 27.60 -4.66
C LEU A 320 -37.51 26.83 -4.65
N ASN A 321 -36.60 27.09 -5.59
CA ASN A 321 -35.26 26.51 -5.58
C ASN A 321 -34.47 26.93 -4.34
N THR A 322 -34.63 28.17 -3.90
CA THR A 322 -34.01 28.67 -2.65
C THR A 322 -34.62 27.97 -1.44
N MET A 323 -35.95 27.83 -1.40
CA MET A 323 -36.65 27.06 -0.36
C MET A 323 -36.24 25.58 -0.33
N ARG A 324 -35.99 24.96 -1.50
CA ARG A 324 -35.47 23.59 -1.59
C ARG A 324 -34.13 23.44 -0.89
N ALA A 325 -33.22 24.42 -1.05
CA ALA A 325 -31.93 24.39 -0.38
C ALA A 325 -32.11 24.40 1.15
N ILE A 326 -32.98 25.26 1.67
CA ILE A 326 -33.32 25.31 3.10
C ILE A 326 -33.88 23.97 3.60
N LEU A 327 -34.77 23.34 2.82
CA LEU A 327 -35.33 22.03 3.15
C LEU A 327 -34.29 20.91 3.16
N LYS A 328 -33.33 20.97 2.24
CA LYS A 328 -32.22 20.01 2.21
C LYS A 328 -31.36 20.17 3.46
N ASP A 329 -31.02 21.41 3.82
CA ASP A 329 -30.21 21.71 5.01
C ASP A 329 -30.91 21.27 6.31
N ALA A 330 -32.22 21.50 6.40
CA ALA A 330 -33.02 21.07 7.54
C ALA A 330 -33.04 19.54 7.68
N ARG A 331 -33.29 18.81 6.58
CA ARG A 331 -33.24 17.34 6.56
C ARG A 331 -31.84 16.83 6.93
N MET A 332 -30.78 17.45 6.43
CA MET A 332 -29.41 17.08 6.78
C MET A 332 -29.13 17.24 8.28
N ARG A 333 -29.63 18.30 8.93
CA ARG A 333 -29.48 18.50 10.37
C ARG A 333 -30.22 17.45 11.20
N GLU A 334 -31.42 17.05 10.78
CA GLU A 334 -32.18 15.99 11.43
C GLU A 334 -31.44 14.65 11.35
N GLN A 335 -30.95 14.30 10.17
CA GLN A 335 -30.19 13.06 9.95
C GLN A 335 -28.82 13.07 10.67
N ALA A 336 -28.18 14.23 10.84
CA ALA A 336 -26.95 14.34 11.62
C ALA A 336 -27.15 13.91 13.10
N GLY A 337 -28.34 14.12 13.66
CA GLY A 337 -28.69 13.63 14.99
C GLY A 337 -28.73 12.09 15.07
N ALA A 338 -29.32 11.45 14.06
CA ALA A 338 -29.34 10.00 13.93
C ALA A 338 -27.92 9.44 13.74
N ILE A 339 -27.14 10.02 12.83
CA ILE A 339 -25.73 9.65 12.59
C ILE A 339 -24.90 9.75 13.87
N ARG A 340 -25.06 10.83 14.65
CA ARG A 340 -24.35 10.99 15.93
C ARG A 340 -24.70 9.88 16.93
N THR A 341 -25.94 9.41 16.93
CA THR A 341 -26.38 8.31 17.80
C THR A 341 -25.74 7.00 17.38
N THR A 342 -25.74 6.69 16.07
CA THR A 342 -25.06 5.51 15.53
C THR A 342 -23.55 5.55 15.77
N LEU A 343 -22.92 6.72 15.62
CA LEU A 343 -21.49 6.89 15.92
C LEU A 343 -21.15 6.63 17.39
N ARG A 344 -22.03 6.99 18.34
CA ARG A 344 -21.82 6.63 19.76
C ARG A 344 -21.90 5.12 19.99
N GLN A 345 -22.81 4.43 19.31
CA GLN A 345 -22.91 2.97 19.39
C GLN A 345 -21.63 2.33 18.84
N LEU A 346 -21.17 2.78 17.66
CA LEU A 346 -19.92 2.31 17.07
C LEU A 346 -18.72 2.58 17.99
N HIS A 347 -18.64 3.75 18.62
CA HIS A 347 -17.57 4.05 19.57
C HIS A 347 -17.55 3.07 20.75
N ARG A 348 -18.73 2.74 21.29
CA ARG A 348 -18.87 1.75 22.36
C ARG A 348 -18.44 0.35 21.92
N ASP A 349 -18.77 -0.03 20.68
CA ASP A 349 -18.34 -1.32 20.13
C ASP A 349 -16.80 -1.38 19.98
N VAL A 350 -16.16 -0.27 19.58
CA VAL A 350 -14.71 -0.16 19.53
C VAL A 350 -14.08 -0.26 20.92
N GLU A 351 -14.65 0.40 21.94
CA GLU A 351 -14.20 0.26 23.33
C GLU A 351 -14.24 -1.19 23.82
N LEU A 352 -15.32 -1.92 23.52
CA LEU A 352 -15.45 -3.34 23.84
C LEU A 352 -14.40 -4.21 23.14
N VAL A 353 -14.05 -3.89 21.89
CA VAL A 353 -12.97 -4.59 21.18
C VAL A 353 -11.63 -4.34 21.85
N VAL A 354 -11.31 -3.09 22.21
CA VAL A 354 -10.07 -2.74 22.91
C VAL A 354 -9.98 -3.49 24.25
N GLU A 355 -11.05 -3.49 25.05
CA GLU A 355 -11.08 -4.21 26.33
C GLU A 355 -10.83 -5.72 26.16
N ARG A 356 -11.42 -6.32 25.11
CA ARG A 356 -11.19 -7.75 24.81
C ARG A 356 -9.75 -8.03 24.38
N VAL A 357 -9.16 -7.14 23.58
CA VAL A 357 -7.74 -7.24 23.17
C VAL A 357 -6.83 -7.13 24.38
N ASP A 358 -7.11 -6.24 25.34
CA ASP A 358 -6.33 -6.10 26.56
C ASP A 358 -6.40 -7.35 27.45
N ARG A 359 -7.59 -7.95 27.59
CA ARG A 359 -7.75 -9.24 28.28
C ARG A 359 -6.97 -10.35 27.58
N LEU A 360 -7.02 -10.40 26.24
CA LEU A 360 -6.28 -11.38 25.46
C LEU A 360 -4.76 -11.20 25.64
N ASN A 361 -4.26 -9.96 25.65
CA ASN A 361 -2.85 -9.65 25.90
C ASN A 361 -2.40 -10.12 27.29
N THR A 362 -3.27 -9.98 28.29
CA THR A 362 -3.03 -10.50 29.65
C THR A 362 -2.87 -12.02 29.63
N HIS A 363 -3.77 -12.74 28.94
CA HIS A 363 -3.67 -14.19 28.79
C HIS A 363 -2.43 -14.65 28.03
N PHE A 364 -2.03 -13.95 26.96
CA PHE A 364 -0.78 -14.25 26.25
C PHE A 364 0.45 -14.05 27.12
N THR A 365 0.46 -13.02 27.95
CA THR A 365 1.56 -12.77 28.91
C THR A 365 1.66 -13.89 29.94
N GLN A 366 0.52 -14.36 30.45
CA GLN A 366 0.45 -15.51 31.35
C GLN A 366 0.95 -16.79 30.65
N ALA A 367 0.43 -17.10 29.47
CA ALA A 367 0.84 -18.28 28.70
C ALA A 367 2.34 -18.26 28.36
N ARG A 368 2.90 -17.08 28.06
CA ARG A 368 4.34 -16.91 27.86
C ARG A 368 5.13 -17.20 29.13
N GLY A 369 4.66 -16.73 30.29
CA GLY A 369 5.26 -17.06 31.58
C GLY A 369 5.23 -18.56 31.88
N ASP A 370 4.15 -19.25 31.54
CA ASP A 370 4.04 -20.71 31.69
C ASP A 370 5.02 -21.45 30.78
N LEU A 371 5.18 -21.01 29.53
CA LEU A 371 6.17 -21.56 28.60
C LEU A 371 7.60 -21.42 29.15
N ASP A 372 7.98 -20.25 29.68
CA ASP A 372 9.31 -20.02 30.26
C ASP A 372 9.57 -20.96 31.46
N GLN A 373 8.56 -21.20 32.31
CA GLN A 373 8.65 -22.15 33.42
C GLN A 373 8.84 -23.59 32.93
N ILE A 374 8.10 -24.01 31.89
CA ILE A 374 8.23 -25.34 31.29
C ILE A 374 9.64 -25.51 30.70
N THR A 375 10.14 -24.53 29.95
CA THR A 375 11.50 -24.57 29.39
C THR A 375 12.55 -24.68 30.49
N THR A 376 12.40 -23.94 31.58
CA THR A 376 13.32 -24.02 32.73
C THR A 376 13.28 -25.40 33.39
N ALA A 377 12.10 -25.99 33.54
CA ALA A 377 11.93 -27.33 34.09
C ALA A 377 12.55 -28.40 33.18
N ALA A 378 12.33 -28.30 31.87
CA ALA A 378 12.90 -29.18 30.86
C ALA A 378 14.43 -29.11 30.84
N ASP A 379 15.02 -27.92 30.92
CA ASP A 379 16.48 -27.75 30.96
C ASP A 379 17.09 -28.35 32.25
N ARG A 380 16.40 -28.19 33.39
CA ARG A 380 16.79 -28.80 34.67
C ARG A 380 16.69 -30.33 34.62
N ALA A 381 15.65 -30.87 33.99
CA ALA A 381 15.47 -32.30 33.78
C ALA A 381 16.53 -32.87 32.84
N GLY A 382 16.84 -32.18 31.73
CA GLY A 382 17.92 -32.54 30.81
C GLY A 382 19.29 -32.56 31.49
N LYS A 383 19.61 -31.55 32.30
CA LYS A 383 20.84 -31.52 33.11
C LYS A 383 20.92 -32.70 34.10
N ARG A 384 19.79 -33.09 34.71
CA ARG A 384 19.74 -34.26 35.61
C ARG A 384 19.91 -35.57 34.84
N ALA A 385 19.29 -35.71 33.68
CA ALA A 385 19.43 -36.89 32.82
C ALA A 385 20.88 -37.05 32.32
N ALA A 386 21.51 -35.97 31.85
CA ALA A 386 22.92 -35.98 31.46
C ALA A 386 23.86 -36.35 32.63
N LYS A 387 23.52 -35.95 33.86
CA LYS A 387 24.27 -36.33 35.06
C LYS A 387 24.11 -37.82 35.40
N LEU A 388 22.95 -38.41 35.11
CA LEU A 388 22.71 -39.86 35.26
C LEU A 388 23.46 -40.68 34.21
N ASP A 389 23.54 -40.21 32.96
CA ASP A 389 24.38 -40.83 31.92
C ASP A 389 25.89 -40.74 32.25
N SER A 390 26.31 -39.74 33.02
CA SER A 390 27.71 -39.61 33.48
C SER A 390 28.06 -40.44 34.72
N PHE A 391 27.09 -41.13 35.34
CA PHE A 391 27.39 -42.14 36.36
C PHE A 391 27.78 -43.45 35.68
N ASP A 392 29.08 -43.54 35.41
CA ASP A 392 29.75 -44.74 34.92
C ASP A 392 29.73 -45.84 36.01
N PHE A 393 29.62 -47.08 35.55
CA PHE A 393 29.41 -48.32 36.31
C PHE A 393 30.69 -48.80 37.06
N ASP A 394 31.30 -47.96 37.89
CA ASP A 394 32.58 -48.32 38.57
C ASP A 394 32.47 -48.61 40.08
N GLU A 395 31.29 -48.55 40.70
CA GLU A 395 31.13 -48.69 42.17
C GLU A 395 30.47 -50.01 42.65
N LEU A 396 30.56 -51.09 41.86
CA LEU A 396 30.09 -52.42 42.26
C LEU A 396 31.20 -53.49 42.09
N ALA A 397 32.31 -53.33 42.79
CA ALA A 397 33.23 -54.44 43.09
C ALA A 397 33.20 -54.72 44.61
N PRO A 398 32.85 -55.93 45.07
CA PRO A 398 32.90 -56.25 46.49
C PRO A 398 34.36 -56.36 46.95
N GLU A 399 34.71 -55.67 48.04
CA GLU A 399 36.00 -55.82 48.73
C GLU A 399 36.19 -57.26 49.23
N ALA A 400 37.38 -57.82 48.99
CA ALA A 400 37.78 -59.12 49.49
C ALA A 400 38.02 -59.06 51.01
N ASP A 401 37.38 -59.98 51.75
CA ASP A 401 37.53 -60.18 53.19
C ASP A 401 39.02 -60.32 53.60
N ASN A 402 39.50 -59.37 54.41
CA ASN A 402 40.77 -59.46 55.12
C ASN A 402 40.65 -60.44 56.30
N ILE A 403 41.11 -61.67 56.10
CA ILE A 403 41.27 -62.67 57.18
C ILE A 403 42.46 -62.25 58.06
N VAL A 404 42.20 -61.81 59.29
CA VAL A 404 43.23 -61.60 60.33
C VAL A 404 43.37 -62.88 61.16
N SER A 405 44.57 -63.45 61.15
CA SER A 405 44.97 -64.60 61.97
C SER A 405 45.38 -64.12 63.38
N LEU A 406 44.74 -64.65 64.43
CA LEU A 406 45.13 -64.41 65.83
C LEU A 406 45.99 -65.58 66.34
N GLY A 407 47.28 -65.29 66.55
CA GLY A 407 48.22 -66.17 67.23
C GLY A 407 48.12 -66.07 68.75
N GLN A 408 48.06 -67.25 69.38
CA GLN A 408 48.58 -67.70 70.69
C GLN A 408 48.67 -66.73 71.88
N GLY A 409 48.04 -67.14 73.01
CA GLY A 409 48.32 -66.65 74.35
C GLY A 409 47.45 -67.27 75.47
N GLU A 410 48.01 -68.29 76.14
CA GLU A 410 47.82 -68.68 77.56
C GLU A 410 46.43 -69.09 78.10
N ARG A 411 46.23 -70.41 78.31
CA ARG A 411 46.40 -71.09 79.62
C ARG A 411 46.34 -72.61 79.50
#